data_AF-A0A316JTN4-F1
#
_entry.id   AF-A0A316JTN4-F1
#
_cell.length_a   1.000
_cell.length_b   1.000
_cell.length_c   1.000
_cell.angle_alpha   90.00
_cell.angle_beta   90.00
_cell.angle_gamma   90.00
#
_symmetry.space_group_name_H-M   'P 1'
#
loop_
_entity.id
_entity.type
_entity.pdbx_description
1 polymer ?
#
loop_
_entity_poly.entity_id
_entity_poly.type
_entity_poly.pdbx_seq_one_letter_code
_entity_poly.pdbx_strand_id
1 'polypeptide(L)'
;YTERIPKNAVVLDLMSSWVSHLPEDKALERVIGHGLNEKELAANPRLDSYWLQNLNQNQELPLPSSSVDATLIVAGWQYLQYPEAIASELLRVTRPGGQVIVAFSNRMFFTKAPLIWTDSSDQDHLDYVAGVLEAQGWQSTERIAETTKAAGLMGLLGQPGDPFFAVISHKPKQLP
;
A
#
# COMPACT_ATOMS: atom_id res chain seq x y z
N TYR A 1 -5.07 -1.18 9.83
CA TYR A 1 -5.20 0.26 9.50
C TYR A 1 -5.71 1.14 10.64
N THR A 2 -6.73 0.73 11.41
CA THR A 2 -7.33 1.53 12.51
C THR A 2 -6.34 1.96 13.60
N GLU A 3 -5.31 1.17 13.87
CA GLU A 3 -4.31 1.54 14.88
C GLU A 3 -3.15 2.36 14.29
N ARG A 4 -2.92 2.25 12.99
CA ARG A 4 -1.72 2.78 12.32
C ARG A 4 -1.91 4.17 11.73
N ILE A 5 -3.04 4.42 11.06
CA ILE A 5 -3.29 5.71 10.39
C ILE A 5 -3.62 6.78 11.46
N PRO A 6 -2.95 7.94 11.50
CA PRO A 6 -3.33 9.01 12.44
C PRO A 6 -4.76 9.53 12.20
N LYS A 7 -5.37 10.13 13.23
CA LYS A 7 -6.61 10.91 13.03
C LYS A 7 -6.29 12.16 12.21
N ASN A 8 -7.25 12.63 11.42
CA ASN A 8 -7.11 13.80 10.55
C ASN A 8 -5.90 13.70 9.61
N ALA A 9 -5.56 12.49 9.17
CA ALA A 9 -4.48 12.28 8.23
C ALA A 9 -4.90 12.62 6.79
N VAL A 10 -3.96 13.14 6.01
CA VAL A 10 -3.99 13.10 4.55
C VAL A 10 -3.46 11.75 4.10
N VAL A 11 -4.34 10.95 3.49
CA VAL A 11 -4.07 9.57 3.08
C VAL A 11 -3.95 9.49 1.56
N LEU A 12 -2.92 8.80 1.09
CA LEU A 12 -2.77 8.40 -0.31
C LEU A 12 -3.12 6.92 -0.46
N ASP A 13 -4.18 6.61 -1.21
CA ASP A 13 -4.52 5.25 -1.65
C ASP A 13 -3.95 5.03 -3.06
N LEU A 14 -2.75 4.47 -3.13
CA LEU A 14 -1.99 4.31 -4.37
C LEU A 14 -2.30 2.97 -5.02
N MET A 15 -2.60 3.00 -6.32
CA MET A 15 -3.07 1.84 -7.09
C MET A 15 -4.46 1.38 -6.62
N SER A 16 -5.29 2.35 -6.24
CA SER A 16 -6.68 2.21 -5.81
C SER A 16 -7.60 1.82 -6.97
N SER A 17 -8.82 1.43 -6.59
CA SER A 17 -9.92 1.02 -7.45
C SER A 17 -11.23 1.55 -6.86
N TRP A 18 -12.36 0.85 -7.03
CA TRP A 18 -13.67 1.28 -6.54
C TRP A 18 -13.87 1.10 -5.02
N VAL A 19 -12.91 0.50 -4.32
CA VAL A 19 -12.90 0.33 -2.86
C VAL A 19 -11.54 0.71 -2.30
N SER A 20 -11.54 1.48 -1.22
CA SER A 20 -10.38 1.71 -0.35
C SER A 20 -10.54 0.96 0.96
N HIS A 21 -9.53 0.21 1.39
CA HIS A 21 -9.54 -0.55 2.65
C HIS A 21 -9.24 0.33 3.89
N LEU A 22 -9.95 1.45 4.02
CA LEU A 22 -9.77 2.42 5.09
C LEU A 22 -10.76 2.16 6.24
N PRO A 23 -10.37 2.41 7.51
CA PRO A 23 -11.28 2.29 8.66
C PRO A 23 -12.55 3.13 8.46
N GLU A 24 -13.73 2.56 8.74
CA GLU A 24 -15.01 3.25 8.54
C GLU A 24 -15.19 4.42 9.51
N ASP A 25 -14.90 4.22 10.79
CA ASP A 25 -15.17 5.20 11.85
C ASP A 25 -14.02 6.19 12.12
N LYS A 26 -13.06 6.31 11.18
CA LYS A 26 -11.91 7.20 11.36
C LYS A 26 -12.07 8.47 10.55
N ALA A 27 -12.14 9.61 11.25
CA ALA A 27 -12.03 10.92 10.64
C ALA A 27 -10.64 11.11 10.02
N LEU A 28 -10.60 11.27 8.70
CA LEU A 28 -9.44 11.61 7.89
C LEU A 28 -9.62 13.04 7.37
N GLU A 29 -8.51 13.75 7.16
CA GLU A 29 -8.57 15.11 6.60
C GLU A 29 -8.87 15.05 5.10
N ARG A 30 -8.20 14.13 4.39
CA ARG A 30 -8.35 13.95 2.95
C ARG A 30 -7.88 12.57 2.54
N VAL A 31 -8.54 11.97 1.55
CA VAL A 31 -8.16 10.74 0.88
C VAL A 31 -7.93 11.02 -0.60
N ILE A 32 -6.71 10.78 -1.05
CA ILE A 32 -6.28 10.98 -2.44
C ILE A 32 -6.10 9.59 -3.06
N GLY A 33 -6.79 9.30 -4.15
CA GLY A 33 -6.63 8.05 -4.89
C GLY A 33 -5.75 8.17 -6.11
N HIS A 34 -5.08 7.09 -6.47
CA HIS A 34 -4.37 6.97 -7.74
C HIS A 34 -4.66 5.61 -8.38
N GLY A 35 -4.90 5.58 -9.68
CA GLY A 35 -5.10 4.31 -10.39
C GLY A 35 -5.08 4.47 -11.91
N LEU A 36 -5.45 3.40 -12.59
CA LEU A 36 -5.47 3.33 -14.07
C LEU A 36 -6.88 3.36 -14.65
N ASN A 37 -7.91 3.13 -13.84
CA ASN A 37 -9.29 3.04 -14.29
C ASN A 37 -10.13 4.17 -13.69
N GLU A 38 -10.44 5.16 -14.51
CA GLU A 38 -11.23 6.32 -14.10
C GLU A 38 -12.60 5.95 -13.54
N LYS A 39 -13.27 4.96 -14.14
CA LYS A 39 -14.60 4.54 -13.70
C LYS A 39 -14.57 3.94 -12.31
N GLU A 40 -13.53 3.20 -11.99
CA GLU A 40 -13.36 2.60 -10.66
C GLU A 40 -13.05 3.68 -9.63
N LEU A 41 -12.11 4.59 -9.92
CA LEU A 41 -11.77 5.69 -9.01
C LEU A 41 -12.97 6.63 -8.77
N ALA A 42 -13.72 6.98 -9.82
CA ALA A 42 -14.92 7.81 -9.70
C ALA A 42 -16.05 7.11 -8.93
N ALA A 43 -16.09 5.77 -8.93
CA ALA A 43 -17.06 4.99 -8.18
C ALA A 43 -16.65 4.77 -6.71
N ASN A 44 -15.43 5.16 -6.31
CA ASN A 44 -14.95 4.96 -4.96
C ASN A 44 -15.45 6.07 -4.02
N PRO A 45 -16.39 5.76 -3.10
CA PRO A 45 -17.00 6.78 -2.24
C PRO A 45 -16.06 7.30 -1.15
N ARG A 46 -14.87 6.70 -1.00
CA ARG A 46 -13.89 7.08 0.03
C ARG A 46 -12.92 8.16 -0.45
N LEU A 47 -12.82 8.44 -1.75
CA LEU A 47 -11.84 9.36 -2.31
C LEU A 47 -12.39 10.79 -2.37
N ASP A 48 -11.61 11.76 -1.89
CA ASP A 48 -11.92 13.20 -2.05
C ASP A 48 -11.39 13.73 -3.39
N SER A 49 -10.38 13.07 -3.95
CA SER A 49 -9.78 13.41 -5.24
C SER A 49 -8.99 12.22 -5.77
N TYR A 50 -8.78 12.16 -7.08
CA TYR A 50 -7.92 11.14 -7.67
C TYR A 50 -7.17 11.66 -8.90
N TRP A 51 -6.15 10.92 -9.33
CA TRP A 51 -5.52 11.10 -10.64
C TRP A 51 -5.24 9.77 -11.34
N LEU A 52 -5.11 9.85 -12.66
CA LEU A 52 -4.78 8.71 -13.52
C LEU A 52 -3.31 8.78 -13.90
N GLN A 53 -2.57 7.71 -13.65
CA GLN A 53 -1.17 7.62 -14.04
C GLN A 53 -0.74 6.16 -14.14
N ASN A 54 0.11 5.86 -15.12
CA ASN A 54 0.82 4.59 -15.19
C ASN A 54 2.20 4.74 -14.57
N LEU A 55 2.38 4.21 -13.36
CA LEU A 55 3.65 4.25 -12.63
C LEU A 55 4.77 3.43 -13.30
N ASN A 56 4.43 2.56 -14.26
CA ASN A 56 5.43 1.88 -15.09
C ASN A 56 5.85 2.72 -16.31
N GLN A 57 5.26 3.90 -16.53
CA GLN A 57 5.64 4.84 -17.58
C GLN A 57 6.16 6.17 -17.03
N ASN A 58 5.56 6.68 -15.96
CA ASN A 58 5.99 7.88 -15.27
C ASN A 58 5.93 7.64 -13.76
N GLN A 59 7.07 7.71 -13.08
CA GLN A 59 7.17 7.46 -11.64
C GLN A 59 6.93 8.71 -10.78
N GLU A 60 6.94 9.91 -11.37
CA GLU A 60 6.79 11.17 -10.64
C GLU A 60 5.35 11.36 -10.16
N LEU A 61 5.14 11.40 -8.84
CA LEU A 61 3.81 11.61 -8.29
C LEU A 61 3.47 13.11 -8.36
N PRO A 62 2.29 13.50 -8.88
CA PRO A 62 1.86 14.90 -9.00
C PRO A 62 1.41 15.48 -7.64
N LEU A 63 2.19 15.22 -6.60
CA LEU A 63 1.98 15.65 -5.23
C LEU A 63 3.21 16.43 -4.73
N PRO A 64 3.02 17.49 -3.94
CA PRO A 64 4.12 18.20 -3.31
C PRO A 64 4.91 17.29 -2.36
N SER A 65 6.18 17.61 -2.16
CA SER A 65 6.98 16.97 -1.12
C SER A 65 6.35 17.18 0.26
N SER A 66 6.38 16.16 1.12
CA SER A 66 5.83 16.23 2.48
C SER A 66 4.36 16.69 2.56
N SER A 67 3.49 16.12 1.71
CA SER A 67 2.06 16.43 1.62
C SER A 67 1.12 15.33 2.12
N VAL A 68 1.62 14.11 2.36
CA VAL A 68 0.81 12.97 2.83
C VAL A 68 1.32 12.39 4.14
N ASP A 69 0.43 11.92 4.99
CA ASP A 69 0.76 11.34 6.30
C ASP A 69 0.88 9.81 6.25
N ALA A 70 0.04 9.17 5.44
CA ALA A 70 0.04 7.73 5.25
C ALA A 70 -0.25 7.36 3.79
N THR A 71 0.55 6.46 3.23
CA THR A 71 0.26 5.82 1.94
C THR A 71 -0.18 4.38 2.17
N LEU A 72 -1.23 3.95 1.46
CA LEU A 72 -1.64 2.56 1.35
C LEU A 72 -1.37 2.07 -0.07
N ILE A 73 -0.83 0.86 -0.19
CA ILE A 73 -0.71 0.11 -1.44
C ILE A 73 -1.28 -1.28 -1.19
N VAL A 74 -2.53 -1.51 -1.59
CA VAL A 74 -3.23 -2.78 -1.35
C VAL A 74 -3.25 -3.60 -2.63
N ALA A 75 -2.63 -4.78 -2.59
CA ALA A 75 -2.51 -5.71 -3.72
C ALA A 75 -1.96 -5.05 -5.01
N GLY A 76 -1.20 -3.96 -4.88
CA GLY A 76 -0.69 -3.18 -6.01
C GLY A 76 0.80 -3.36 -6.27
N TRP A 77 1.60 -3.51 -5.21
CA TRP A 77 3.07 -3.44 -5.29
C TRP A 77 3.68 -4.44 -6.27
N GLN A 78 3.16 -5.67 -6.31
CA GLN A 78 3.61 -6.73 -7.20
C GLN A 78 3.51 -6.39 -8.71
N TYR A 79 2.86 -5.29 -9.08
CA TYR A 79 2.70 -4.84 -10.46
C TYR A 79 3.65 -3.69 -10.85
N LEU A 80 4.50 -3.23 -9.93
CA LEU A 80 5.49 -2.19 -10.19
C LEU A 80 6.73 -2.78 -10.90
N GLN A 81 7.12 -2.16 -12.01
CA GLN A 81 8.37 -2.49 -12.72
C GLN A 81 9.56 -1.68 -12.20
N TYR A 82 9.30 -0.58 -11.50
CA TYR A 82 10.31 0.34 -10.94
C TYR A 82 10.06 0.61 -9.45
N PRO A 83 10.02 -0.41 -8.59
CA PRO A 83 9.61 -0.26 -7.19
C PRO A 83 10.56 0.63 -6.38
N GLU A 84 11.86 0.68 -6.71
CA GLU A 84 12.83 1.58 -6.08
C GLU A 84 12.50 3.05 -6.38
N ALA A 85 12.18 3.38 -7.63
CA ALA A 85 11.81 4.73 -8.02
C ALA A 85 10.50 5.17 -7.33
N ILE A 86 9.52 4.26 -7.26
CA ILE A 86 8.26 4.52 -6.55
C ILE A 86 8.48 4.65 -5.05
N ALA A 87 9.32 3.82 -4.44
CA ALA A 87 9.66 3.93 -3.02
C ALA A 87 10.32 5.27 -2.69
N SER A 88 11.22 5.77 -3.56
CA SER A 88 11.86 7.07 -3.43
C SER A 88 10.85 8.23 -3.57
N GLU A 89 9.97 8.16 -4.57
CA GLU A 89 8.92 9.18 -4.77
C GLU A 89 7.89 9.19 -3.64
N LEU A 90 7.53 8.03 -3.11
CA LEU A 90 6.70 7.92 -1.92
C LEU A 90 7.39 8.56 -0.71
N LEU A 91 8.69 8.35 -0.53
CA LEU A 91 9.45 9.00 0.54
C LEU A 91 9.44 10.52 0.38
N ARG A 92 9.55 11.04 -0.84
CA ARG A 92 9.48 12.48 -1.14
C ARG A 92 8.16 13.09 -0.70
N VAL A 93 7.03 12.51 -1.10
CA VAL A 93 5.69 13.06 -0.82
C VAL A 93 5.24 12.84 0.62
N THR A 94 5.80 11.86 1.32
CA THR A 94 5.45 11.56 2.72
C THR A 94 6.00 12.61 3.68
N ARG A 95 5.22 13.04 4.67
CA ARG A 95 5.68 13.95 5.74
C ARG A 95 6.70 13.28 6.65
N PRO A 96 7.66 14.01 7.26
CA PRO A 96 8.55 13.43 8.26
C PRO A 96 7.76 12.71 9.37
N GLY A 97 8.11 11.45 9.65
CA GLY A 97 7.37 10.61 10.58
C GLY A 97 6.07 9.98 10.04
N GLY A 98 5.67 10.29 8.80
CA GLY A 98 4.60 9.59 8.08
C GLY A 98 5.03 8.19 7.66
N GLN A 99 4.09 7.42 7.08
CA GLN A 99 4.28 6.00 6.82
C GLN A 99 3.81 5.55 5.44
N VAL A 100 4.34 4.41 4.99
CA VAL A 100 3.82 3.63 3.87
C VAL A 100 3.43 2.25 4.39
N ILE A 101 2.26 1.77 3.96
CA ILE A 101 1.74 0.44 4.27
C ILE A 101 1.48 -0.29 2.96
N VAL A 102 2.30 -1.30 2.68
CA VAL A 102 2.14 -2.18 1.52
C VAL A 102 1.50 -3.47 2.00
N ALA A 103 0.28 -3.76 1.55
CA ALA A 103 -0.45 -4.96 1.94
C ALA A 103 -0.75 -5.83 0.72
N PHE A 104 -0.60 -7.14 0.88
CA PHE A 104 -0.85 -8.12 -0.18
C PHE A 104 -1.25 -9.48 0.41
N SER A 105 -1.66 -10.40 -0.46
CA SER A 105 -1.97 -11.80 -0.12
C SER A 105 -1.37 -12.71 -1.18
N ASN A 106 -1.40 -14.01 -0.96
CA ASN A 106 -0.99 -15.00 -1.95
C ASN A 106 -1.99 -15.17 -3.12
N ARG A 107 -3.15 -14.48 -3.09
CA ARG A 107 -4.07 -14.42 -4.23
C ARG A 107 -3.64 -13.33 -5.20
N MET A 108 -3.10 -13.77 -6.33
CA MET A 108 -2.64 -12.86 -7.38
C MET A 108 -3.23 -13.21 -8.74
N PHE A 109 -3.43 -12.19 -9.56
CA PHE A 109 -3.56 -12.37 -11.00
C PHE A 109 -2.19 -12.75 -11.56
N PHE A 110 -1.85 -14.04 -11.51
CA PHE A 110 -0.57 -14.62 -11.93
C PHE A 110 -0.10 -14.17 -13.32
N THR A 111 -1.02 -13.85 -14.23
CA THR A 111 -0.70 -13.40 -15.59
C THR A 111 -0.16 -11.98 -15.69
N LYS A 112 -0.16 -11.21 -14.59
CA LYS A 112 0.25 -9.80 -14.56
C LYS A 112 1.46 -9.51 -13.64
N ALA A 113 1.92 -10.49 -12.85
CA ALA A 113 3.04 -10.31 -11.93
C ALA A 113 4.39 -10.71 -12.59
N PRO A 114 5.50 -10.01 -12.33
CA PRO A 114 6.84 -10.42 -12.78
C PRO A 114 7.24 -11.79 -12.23
N LEU A 115 8.05 -12.56 -12.99
CA LEU A 115 8.52 -13.91 -12.60
C LEU A 115 9.20 -13.96 -11.22
N ILE A 116 9.91 -12.89 -10.83
CA ILE A 116 10.60 -12.81 -9.54
C ILE A 116 9.63 -12.90 -8.35
N TRP A 117 8.36 -12.57 -8.55
CA TRP A 117 7.30 -12.63 -7.56
C TRP A 117 6.53 -13.96 -7.60
N THR A 118 6.54 -14.69 -8.73
CA THR A 118 5.76 -15.95 -8.85
C THR A 118 6.48 -17.19 -8.32
N ASP A 119 7.83 -17.16 -8.22
CA ASP A 119 8.66 -18.29 -7.75
C ASP A 119 9.15 -18.16 -6.30
N SER A 120 8.77 -17.10 -5.60
CA SER A 120 9.21 -16.77 -4.23
C SER A 120 8.19 -17.23 -3.18
N SER A 121 8.67 -17.53 -1.97
CA SER A 121 7.80 -17.75 -0.81
C SER A 121 7.16 -16.43 -0.34
N ASP A 122 6.07 -16.52 0.41
CA ASP A 122 5.42 -15.34 0.99
C ASP A 122 6.38 -14.50 1.87
N GLN A 123 7.33 -15.17 2.53
CA GLN A 123 8.38 -14.50 3.32
C GLN A 123 9.35 -13.73 2.42
N ASP A 124 9.71 -14.28 1.26
CA ASP A 124 10.57 -13.61 0.30
C ASP A 124 9.90 -12.34 -0.26
N HIS A 125 8.58 -12.34 -0.42
CA HIS A 125 7.83 -11.14 -0.83
C HIS A 125 7.90 -10.04 0.22
N LEU A 126 7.71 -10.38 1.50
CA LEU A 126 7.86 -9.44 2.61
C LEU A 126 9.27 -8.85 2.65
N ASP A 127 10.28 -9.71 2.55
CA ASP A 127 11.69 -9.29 2.61
C ASP A 127 12.10 -8.45 1.40
N TYR A 128 11.58 -8.77 0.21
CA TYR A 128 11.80 -7.97 -0.99
C TYR A 128 11.20 -6.56 -0.86
N VAL A 129 9.92 -6.44 -0.51
CA VAL A 129 9.26 -5.13 -0.34
C VAL A 129 9.99 -4.29 0.70
N ALA A 130 10.31 -4.90 1.85
CA ALA A 130 11.01 -4.23 2.92
C ALA A 130 12.42 -3.79 2.50
N GLY A 131 13.17 -4.65 1.81
CA GLY A 131 14.51 -4.33 1.32
C GLY A 131 14.52 -3.17 0.34
N VAL A 132 13.54 -3.10 -0.58
CA VAL A 132 13.39 -1.95 -1.48
C VAL A 132 13.13 -0.65 -0.72
N LEU A 133 12.19 -0.68 0.25
CA LEU A 133 11.88 0.50 1.07
C LEU A 133 13.10 0.96 1.88
N GLU A 134 13.77 0.04 2.58
CA GLU A 134 14.97 0.32 3.37
C GLU A 134 16.10 0.91 2.51
N ALA A 135 16.31 0.36 1.30
CA ALA A 135 17.32 0.86 0.37
C ALA A 135 17.05 2.29 -0.11
N GLN A 136 15.78 2.74 -0.11
CA GLN A 136 15.41 4.12 -0.46
C GLN A 136 15.37 5.07 0.74
N GLY A 137 15.76 4.63 1.93
CA GLY A 137 15.86 5.47 3.13
C GLY A 137 14.63 5.47 4.02
N TRP A 138 13.68 4.56 3.79
CA TRP A 138 12.63 4.26 4.77
C TRP A 138 13.21 3.56 6.00
N GLN A 139 12.59 3.75 7.16
CA GLN A 139 13.04 3.19 8.44
C GLN A 139 11.93 2.43 9.16
N SER A 140 12.31 1.70 10.22
CA SER A 140 11.40 0.99 11.12
C SER A 140 10.44 0.06 10.36
N THR A 141 11.01 -0.76 9.46
CA THR A 141 10.25 -1.63 8.58
C THR A 141 9.74 -2.87 9.31
N GLU A 142 8.46 -2.85 9.66
CA GLU A 142 7.73 -3.98 10.24
C GLU A 142 7.23 -4.90 9.13
N ARG A 143 7.39 -6.21 9.29
CA ARG A 143 6.86 -7.25 8.40
C ARG A 143 5.80 -8.03 9.18
N ILE A 144 4.58 -8.06 8.65
CA ILE A 144 3.42 -8.71 9.26
C ILE A 144 3.02 -9.89 8.37
N ALA A 145 2.86 -11.06 8.98
CA ALA A 145 2.33 -12.27 8.36
C ALA A 145 1.24 -12.85 9.27
N GLU A 146 -0.01 -12.80 8.82
CA GLU A 146 -1.17 -13.29 9.57
C GLU A 146 -1.95 -14.32 8.75
N THR A 147 -2.23 -15.47 9.36
CA THR A 147 -3.18 -16.42 8.79
C THR A 147 -4.60 -15.97 9.13
N THR A 148 -5.40 -15.61 8.12
CA THR A 148 -6.80 -15.27 8.37
C THR A 148 -7.63 -16.54 8.60
N LYS A 149 -8.86 -16.38 9.11
CA LYS A 149 -9.85 -17.48 9.14
C LYS A 149 -10.71 -17.39 7.90
N ALA A 150 -11.03 -18.53 7.28
CA ALA A 150 -11.91 -18.54 6.12
C ALA A 150 -13.29 -17.98 6.50
N ALA A 151 -13.95 -17.27 5.58
CA ALA A 151 -15.31 -16.79 5.81
C ALA A 151 -16.34 -17.94 5.69
N GLY A 152 -17.48 -17.80 6.36
CA GLY A 152 -18.62 -18.71 6.21
C GLY A 152 -18.42 -20.10 6.84
N LEU A 153 -19.11 -21.10 6.27
CA LEU A 153 -19.13 -22.48 6.81
C LEU A 153 -17.73 -23.09 6.94
N MET A 154 -16.82 -22.69 6.05
CA MET A 154 -15.42 -23.13 6.03
C MET A 154 -14.64 -22.60 7.25
N GLY A 155 -14.91 -21.37 7.69
CA GLY A 155 -14.35 -20.80 8.93
C GLY A 155 -14.83 -21.48 10.19
N LEU A 156 -16.10 -21.93 10.21
CA LEU A 156 -16.67 -22.68 11.33
C LEU A 156 -16.02 -24.06 11.49
N LEU A 157 -15.49 -24.62 10.39
CA LEU A 157 -14.72 -25.87 10.37
C LEU A 157 -13.23 -25.67 10.71
N GLY A 158 -12.83 -24.46 11.11
CA GLY A 158 -11.45 -24.14 11.49
C GLY A 158 -10.47 -24.10 10.32
N GLN A 159 -10.96 -23.99 9.08
CA GLN A 159 -10.08 -23.88 7.92
C GLN A 159 -9.46 -22.47 7.85
N PRO A 160 -8.15 -22.37 7.57
CA PRO A 160 -7.49 -21.09 7.36
C PRO A 160 -8.06 -20.40 6.11
N GLY A 161 -8.20 -19.08 6.20
CA GLY A 161 -8.49 -18.18 5.08
C GLY A 161 -7.21 -17.78 4.36
N ASP A 162 -7.33 -16.85 3.41
CA ASP A 162 -6.16 -16.36 2.68
C ASP A 162 -5.22 -15.59 3.62
N PRO A 163 -3.90 -15.81 3.58
CA PRO A 163 -2.98 -15.10 4.43
C PRO A 163 -2.97 -13.60 4.10
N PHE A 164 -2.80 -12.79 5.14
CA PHE A 164 -2.61 -11.35 5.05
C PHE A 164 -1.14 -11.03 5.32
N PHE A 165 -0.52 -10.32 4.38
CA PHE A 165 0.84 -9.83 4.49
C PHE A 165 0.85 -8.31 4.45
N ALA A 166 1.70 -7.70 5.28
CA ALA A 166 1.95 -6.28 5.18
C ALA A 166 3.40 -5.91 5.52
N VAL A 167 3.91 -4.91 4.82
CA VAL A 167 5.14 -4.20 5.18
C VAL A 167 4.77 -2.77 5.54
N ILE A 168 5.24 -2.32 6.71
CA ILE A 168 5.00 -0.96 7.20
C ILE A 168 6.36 -0.30 7.42
N SER A 169 6.60 0.83 6.77
CA SER A 169 7.82 1.61 6.97
C SER A 169 7.50 3.09 7.19
N HIS A 170 8.43 3.79 7.85
CA HIS A 170 8.27 5.17 8.26
C HIS A 170 9.33 6.06 7.62
N LYS A 171 8.92 7.26 7.22
CA LYS A 171 9.88 8.31 6.84
C LYS A 171 10.61 8.78 8.10
N PRO A 172 11.94 8.90 8.08
CA PRO A 172 12.68 9.44 9.22
C PRO A 172 12.11 10.78 9.66
N LYS A 173 11.96 10.98 10.98
CA LYS A 173 11.65 12.30 11.51
C LYS A 173 12.83 13.21 11.23
N GLN A 174 12.57 14.46 10.85
CA GLN A 174 13.62 15.47 10.90
C GLN A 174 13.98 15.65 12.37
N LEU A 175 15.25 15.38 12.70
CA LEU A 175 15.78 15.75 14.01
C LEU A 175 15.78 17.29 14.10
N PRO A 176 15.43 17.86 15.25
CA PRO A 176 15.44 19.31 15.47
C PRO A 176 16.85 19.91 15.30
#